data_AF-A0A497V7K2-F1
#
_entry.id   AF-A0A497V7K2-F1
#
_cell.length_a   1.000
_cell.length_b   1.000
_cell.length_c   1.000
_cell.angle_alpha   90.00
_cell.angle_beta   90.00
_cell.angle_gamma   90.00
#
_symmetry.space_group_name_H-M   'P 1'
#
loop_
_entity.id
_entity.type
_entity.pdbx_description
1 polymer ?
#
loop_
_entity_poly.entity_id
_entity_poly.type
_entity_poly.pdbx_seq_one_letter_code
_entity_poly.pdbx_strand_id
1 'polypeptide(L)'
;MNKEIFPTEPSEDGFFYQSEEEKNSGILTRKYDNGSEVKHLELKDGRKASVRKLKGRDFVETKKRMQNDPAGDFETINMSVATTIEGKQQPPEFYLDDLFQDDYAKLMIAFSSLNF
;
A
#
# COMPACT_ATOMS: atom_id res chain seq x y z
N MET A 1 -17.23 -11.94 24.97
CA MET A 1 -16.89 -11.38 23.65
C MET A 1 -16.13 -12.45 22.90
N ASN A 2 -16.60 -12.87 21.73
CA ASN A 2 -15.82 -13.74 20.87
C ASN A 2 -14.60 -12.95 20.39
N LYS A 3 -13.40 -13.49 20.63
CA LYS A 3 -12.16 -12.90 20.13
C LYS A 3 -12.14 -13.09 18.62
N GLU A 4 -12.08 -11.99 17.87
CA GLU A 4 -11.99 -12.04 16.42
C GLU A 4 -10.67 -12.70 16.01
N ILE A 5 -10.73 -13.58 15.01
CA ILE A 5 -9.58 -14.36 14.52
C ILE A 5 -9.13 -13.73 13.20
N PHE A 6 -7.82 -13.48 13.08
CA PHE A 6 -7.19 -12.96 11.89
C PHE A 6 -6.30 -14.04 11.23
N PRO A 7 -6.21 -14.09 9.89
CA PRO A 7 -6.95 -13.26 8.93
C PRO A 7 -8.46 -13.52 8.98
N THR A 8 -9.27 -12.50 8.68
CA THR A 8 -10.73 -12.69 8.58
C THR A 8 -11.07 -13.53 7.34
N GLU A 9 -12.28 -14.08 7.31
CA GLU A 9 -12.78 -14.69 6.08
C GLU A 9 -12.86 -13.65 4.94
N PRO A 10 -12.51 -14.03 3.70
CA PRO A 10 -12.68 -13.15 2.55
C PRO A 10 -14.16 -12.83 2.27
N SER A 11 -14.43 -11.60 1.87
CA SER A 11 -15.71 -11.19 1.29
C SER A 11 -15.96 -11.86 -0.07
N GLU A 12 -17.16 -11.69 -0.64
CA GLU A 12 -17.50 -12.16 -1.99
C GLU A 12 -16.52 -11.64 -3.07
N ASP A 13 -15.98 -10.44 -2.88
CA ASP A 13 -14.98 -9.82 -3.76
C ASP A 13 -13.53 -10.30 -3.48
N GLY A 14 -13.34 -11.18 -2.50
CA GLY A 14 -12.07 -11.78 -2.12
C GLY A 14 -11.20 -10.91 -1.19
N PHE A 15 -11.77 -9.90 -0.54
CA PHE A 15 -11.04 -9.02 0.39
C PHE A 15 -11.20 -9.48 1.85
N PHE A 16 -10.13 -9.40 2.63
CA PHE A 16 -10.10 -9.74 4.06
C PHE A 16 -9.16 -8.82 4.85
N TYR A 17 -9.27 -8.79 6.17
CA TYR A 17 -8.30 -8.13 7.05
C TYR A 17 -7.24 -9.14 7.49
N GLN A 18 -5.95 -8.82 7.31
CA GLN A 18 -4.87 -9.74 7.68
C GLN A 18 -4.50 -9.67 9.17
N SER A 19 -4.71 -8.51 9.80
CA SER A 19 -4.41 -8.25 11.20
C SER A 19 -5.42 -7.28 11.84
N GLU A 20 -5.39 -7.18 13.16
CA GLU A 20 -6.19 -6.21 13.90
C GLU A 20 -5.80 -4.75 13.56
N GLU A 21 -4.50 -4.49 13.35
CA GLU A 21 -4.00 -3.18 12.92
C GLU A 21 -4.55 -2.76 11.55
N GLU A 22 -4.55 -3.70 10.60
CA GLU A 22 -5.13 -3.47 9.27
C GLU A 22 -6.63 -3.22 9.35
N LYS A 23 -7.35 -3.96 10.20
CA LYS A 23 -8.77 -3.71 10.44
C LYS A 23 -9.02 -2.32 11.01
N ASN A 24 -8.29 -1.94 12.05
CA ASN A 24 -8.42 -0.62 12.69
C ASN A 24 -8.05 0.52 11.74
N SER A 25 -7.16 0.25 10.79
CA SER A 25 -6.76 1.20 9.75
C SER A 25 -7.67 1.15 8.52
N GLY A 26 -8.59 0.19 8.38
CA GLY A 26 -9.42 0.02 7.18
C GLY A 26 -8.60 -0.37 5.95
N ILE A 27 -7.62 -1.26 6.12
CA ILE A 27 -6.77 -1.80 5.06
C ILE A 27 -7.24 -3.22 4.73
N LEU A 28 -7.77 -3.39 3.51
CA LEU A 28 -8.27 -4.67 3.02
C LEU A 28 -7.22 -5.36 2.16
N THR A 29 -6.95 -6.63 2.42
CA THR A 29 -6.02 -7.45 1.64
C THR A 29 -6.77 -8.35 0.67
N ARG A 30 -6.23 -8.51 -0.54
CA ARG A 30 -6.65 -9.52 -1.51
C ARG A 30 -5.44 -10.28 -2.03
N LYS A 31 -5.55 -11.61 -2.03
CA LYS A 31 -4.56 -12.51 -2.64
C LYS A 31 -5.13 -13.06 -3.95
N TYR A 32 -4.30 -13.07 -4.99
CA TYR A 32 -4.64 -13.61 -6.30
C TYR A 32 -3.99 -14.99 -6.49
N ASP A 33 -4.58 -15.83 -7.35
CA ASP A 33 -4.11 -17.20 -7.61
C ASP A 33 -2.64 -17.28 -8.06
N ASN A 34 -2.14 -16.22 -8.70
CA ASN A 34 -0.74 -16.11 -9.14
C ASN A 34 0.23 -15.71 -8.01
N GLY A 35 -0.22 -15.72 -6.75
CA GLY A 35 0.56 -15.33 -5.56
C GLY A 35 0.78 -13.83 -5.41
N SER A 36 0.17 -12.99 -6.27
CA SER A 36 0.21 -11.54 -6.09
C SER A 36 -0.72 -11.14 -4.94
N GLU A 37 -0.32 -10.11 -4.19
CA GLU A 37 -1.11 -9.57 -3.09
C GLU A 37 -1.26 -8.06 -3.28
N VAL A 38 -2.46 -7.55 -3.00
CA VAL A 38 -2.80 -6.13 -3.07
C VAL A 38 -3.57 -5.75 -1.82
N LYS A 39 -3.25 -4.58 -1.27
CA LYS A 39 -3.98 -3.94 -0.18
C LYS A 39 -4.74 -2.73 -0.70
N HIS A 40 -6.00 -2.62 -0.33
CA HIS A 40 -6.89 -1.51 -0.68
C HIS A 40 -7.25 -0.73 0.57
N LEU A 41 -7.26 0.59 0.43
CA LEU A 41 -7.66 1.49 1.50
C LEU A 41 -8.24 2.78 0.94
N GLU A 42 -9.04 3.46 1.74
CA GLU A 42 -9.56 4.80 1.45
C GLU A 42 -8.75 5.84 2.23
N LEU A 43 -8.33 6.89 1.53
CA LEU A 43 -7.70 8.08 2.08
C LEU A 43 -8.77 8.97 2.72
N LYS A 44 -8.36 9.91 3.56
CA LYS A 44 -9.27 10.78 4.32
C LYS A 44 -10.20 11.64 3.43
N ASP A 45 -9.74 11.97 2.23
CA ASP A 45 -10.50 12.73 1.24
C ASP A 45 -11.41 11.85 0.36
N GLY A 46 -11.53 10.55 0.66
CA GLY A 46 -12.37 9.59 -0.05
C GLY A 46 -11.71 8.96 -1.27
N ARG A 47 -10.48 9.35 -1.63
CA ARG A 47 -9.75 8.70 -2.72
C ARG A 47 -9.36 7.28 -2.34
N LYS A 48 -9.45 6.36 -3.30
CA LYS A 48 -9.07 4.96 -3.13
C LYS A 48 -7.62 4.74 -3.50
N ALA A 49 -6.88 4.11 -2.60
CA ALA A 49 -5.52 3.69 -2.84
C ALA A 49 -5.42 2.16 -2.92
N SER A 50 -4.57 1.69 -3.84
CA SER A 50 -4.20 0.29 -3.98
C SER A 50 -2.68 0.19 -3.88
N VAL A 51 -2.20 -0.61 -2.93
CA VAL A 51 -0.78 -0.90 -2.71
C VAL A 51 -0.54 -2.36 -3.09
N ARG A 52 0.38 -2.61 -4.01
CA ARG A 52 0.71 -3.98 -4.45
C ARG A 52 2.03 -4.45 -3.88
N LYS A 53 2.17 -5.77 -3.77
CA LYS A 53 3.48 -6.39 -3.57
C LYS A 53 4.39 -6.12 -4.77
N LEU A 54 5.58 -5.61 -4.49
CA LEU A 54 6.61 -5.37 -5.49
C LEU A 54 7.23 -6.69 -5.95
N LYS A 55 7.67 -6.71 -7.21
CA LYS A 55 8.37 -7.82 -7.87
C LYS A 55 9.78 -7.36 -8.23
N GLY A 56 10.69 -8.30 -8.49
CA GLY A 56 12.10 -7.97 -8.79
C GLY A 56 12.31 -6.93 -9.90
N ARG A 57 11.42 -6.87 -10.91
CA ARG A 57 11.47 -5.84 -11.97
C ARG A 57 11.25 -4.41 -11.45
N ASP A 58 10.51 -4.25 -10.36
CA ASP A 58 10.20 -2.94 -9.79
C ASP A 58 11.43 -2.31 -9.15
N PHE A 59 12.40 -3.12 -8.72
CA PHE A 59 13.68 -2.62 -8.20
C PHE A 59 14.49 -1.84 -9.25
N VAL A 60 14.32 -2.18 -10.54
CA VAL A 60 14.92 -1.41 -11.64
C VAL A 60 14.31 -0.03 -11.73
N GLU A 61 12.99 0.08 -11.54
CA GLU A 61 12.28 1.36 -11.54
C GLU A 61 12.64 2.21 -10.31
N THR A 62 12.67 1.61 -9.12
CA THR A 62 13.13 2.26 -7.88
C THR A 62 14.53 2.84 -8.07
N LYS A 63 15.48 2.06 -8.60
CA LYS A 63 16.85 2.53 -8.88
C LYS A 63 16.89 3.72 -9.84
N LYS A 64 16.10 3.69 -10.92
CA LYS A 64 16.02 4.81 -11.87
C LYS A 64 15.52 6.08 -11.19
N ARG A 65 14.49 5.97 -10.34
CA ARG A 65 13.94 7.12 -9.61
C ARG A 65 14.95 7.69 -8.62
N MET A 66 15.61 6.85 -7.83
CA MET A 66 16.68 7.29 -6.91
C MET A 66 17.86 7.96 -7.61
N GLN A 67 18.18 7.58 -8.85
CA GLN A 67 19.23 8.23 -9.62
C GLN A 67 18.81 9.63 -10.11
N ASN A 68 17.52 9.82 -10.38
CA ASN A 68 16.96 11.09 -10.85
C ASN A 68 16.59 12.03 -9.71
N ASP A 69 16.33 11.49 -8.52
CA ASP A 69 16.09 12.23 -7.29
C ASP A 69 17.02 11.70 -6.18
N PRO A 70 18.21 12.30 -6.03
CA PRO A 70 19.19 11.91 -5.02
C PRO A 70 18.75 12.25 -3.58
N ALA A 71 17.75 13.10 -3.41
CA ALA A 71 17.21 13.48 -2.10
C ALA A 71 16.04 12.59 -1.68
N GLY A 72 15.38 11.94 -2.64
CA GLY A 72 14.29 11.01 -2.40
C GLY A 72 14.73 9.81 -1.57
N ASP A 73 13.99 9.53 -0.51
CA ASP A 73 14.24 8.39 0.34
C ASP A 73 13.73 7.07 -0.29
N PHE A 74 14.38 5.97 0.06
CA PHE A 74 14.11 4.65 -0.52
C PHE A 74 12.68 4.18 -0.25
N GLU A 75 12.11 4.50 0.92
CA GLU A 75 10.79 4.02 1.33
C GLU A 75 9.71 4.73 0.53
N THR A 76 9.75 6.06 0.44
CA THR A 76 8.80 6.87 -0.32
C THR A 76 8.84 6.52 -1.81
N ILE A 77 10.04 6.32 -2.39
CA ILE A 77 10.17 5.92 -3.79
C ILE A 77 9.53 4.55 -4.03
N ASN A 78 9.80 3.55 -3.19
CA ASN A 78 9.18 2.23 -3.36
C ASN A 78 7.68 2.26 -3.12
N MET A 79 7.21 3.03 -2.14
CA MET A 79 5.79 3.24 -1.90
C MET A 79 5.12 3.88 -3.13
N SER A 80 5.75 4.88 -3.75
CA SER A 80 5.29 5.50 -5.01
C SER A 80 5.21 4.49 -6.17
N VAL A 81 6.14 3.53 -6.26
CA VAL A 81 6.12 2.46 -7.27
C VAL A 81 5.03 1.43 -6.98
N ALA A 82 4.80 1.13 -5.70
CA ALA A 82 3.84 0.13 -5.23
C ALA A 82 2.39 0.63 -5.23
N THR A 83 2.18 1.94 -5.17
CA THR A 83 0.89 2.55 -4.88
C THR A 83 0.27 3.19 -6.12
N THR A 84 -1.03 2.99 -6.26
CA THR A 84 -1.87 3.79 -7.16
C THR A 84 -2.99 4.45 -6.35
N ILE A 85 -3.33 5.69 -6.68
CA ILE A 85 -4.45 6.44 -6.10
C ILE A 85 -5.41 6.76 -7.24
N GLU A 86 -6.66 6.34 -7.12
CA GLU A 86 -7.66 6.39 -8.21
C GLU A 86 -7.14 5.72 -9.50
N GLY A 87 -6.42 4.61 -9.34
CA GLY A 87 -5.83 3.84 -10.44
C GLY A 87 -4.63 4.51 -11.12
N LYS A 88 -4.12 5.65 -10.62
CA LYS A 88 -2.96 6.35 -11.16
C LYS A 88 -1.77 6.28 -10.21
N GLN A 89 -0.57 6.03 -10.75
CA GLN A 89 0.66 6.20 -9.99
C GLN A 89 0.89 7.67 -9.69
N GLN A 90 1.35 7.97 -8.47
CA GLN A 90 1.73 9.30 -8.05
C GLN A 90 3.26 9.38 -7.92
N PRO A 91 3.86 10.55 -8.19
CA PRO A 91 5.30 10.75 -8.00
C PRO A 91 5.64 10.77 -6.50
N PRO A 92 6.90 10.54 -6.08
CA PRO A 92 7.30 10.53 -4.67
C PRO A 92 6.90 11.79 -3.89
N GLU A 93 7.01 12.96 -4.51
CA GLU A 93 6.73 14.28 -3.92
C GLU A 93 5.27 14.40 -3.46
N PHE A 94 4.33 13.78 -4.18
CA PHE A 94 2.92 13.74 -3.79
C PHE A 94 2.73 13.16 -2.37
N TYR A 95 3.55 12.18 -1.98
CA TYR A 95 3.43 11.53 -0.67
C TYR A 95 3.98 12.39 0.47
N LEU A 96 4.87 13.34 0.16
CA LEU A 96 5.52 14.21 1.13
C LEU A 96 4.81 15.56 1.25
N ASP A 97 4.31 16.09 0.12
CA ASP A 97 3.80 17.46 0.03
C ASP A 97 2.26 17.51 0.06
N ASP A 98 1.57 16.55 -0.57
CA ASP A 98 0.13 16.60 -0.81
C ASP A 98 -0.70 15.67 0.09
N LEU A 99 -0.08 14.67 0.72
CA LEU A 99 -0.75 13.76 1.64
C LEU A 99 -0.75 14.30 3.07
N PHE A 100 -1.88 14.11 3.75
CA PHE A 100 -1.89 14.24 5.19
C PHE A 100 -1.04 13.13 5.83
N GLN A 101 -0.38 13.45 6.96
CA GLN A 101 0.52 12.53 7.64
C GLN A 101 -0.15 11.22 8.07
N ASP A 102 -1.45 11.24 8.40
CA ASP A 102 -2.24 10.06 8.76
C ASP A 102 -2.45 9.13 7.55
N ASP A 103 -2.81 9.70 6.40
CA ASP A 103 -2.90 8.97 5.13
C ASP A 103 -1.55 8.39 4.68
N TYR A 104 -0.46 9.15 4.84
CA TYR A 104 0.90 8.66 4.60
C TYR A 104 1.24 7.45 5.50
N ALA A 105 1.00 7.57 6.80
CA ALA A 105 1.27 6.47 7.74
C ALA A 105 0.45 5.21 7.41
N LYS A 106 -0.81 5.40 7.02
CA LYS A 106 -1.71 4.32 6.62
C LYS A 106 -1.23 3.61 5.35
N LEU A 107 -0.76 4.35 4.35
CA LEU A 107 -0.12 3.79 3.16
C LEU A 107 1.17 3.05 3.51
N MET A 108 1.97 3.58 4.44
CA MET A 108 3.19 2.92 4.92
C MET A 108 2.90 1.59 5.62
N ILE A 109 1.85 1.47 6.44
CA ILE A 109 1.43 0.18 7.04
C ILE A 109 1.11 -0.83 5.94
N ALA A 110 0.31 -0.44 4.93
CA ALA A 110 -0.04 -1.32 3.82
C ALA A 110 1.18 -1.70 2.96
N PHE A 111 2.07 -0.75 2.71
CA PHE A 111 3.29 -0.97 1.94
C PHE A 111 4.25 -1.92 2.66
N SER A 112 4.53 -1.66 3.95
CA SER A 112 5.46 -2.47 4.74
C SER A 112 4.97 -3.89 4.90
N SER A 113 3.71 -4.10 5.27
CA SER A 113 3.12 -5.45 5.43
C SER A 113 3.14 -6.32 4.16
N LEU A 114 3.32 -5.73 2.97
CA LEU A 114 3.47 -6.47 1.71
C LEU A 114 4.92 -6.72 1.30
N ASN A 115 5.85 -5.84 1.68
CA ASN A 115 7.16 -5.73 1.06
C ASN A 115 8.35 -5.88 2.04
N PHE A 116 8.09 -5.92 3.35
CA PHE A 116 9.07 -6.15 4.41
C PHE A 116 8.53 -7.16 5.44
#